data_AF-A0A1C7NB02-F1
#
_entry.id   AF-A0A1C7NB02-F1
#
_cell.length_a   1.000
_cell.length_b   1.000
_cell.length_c   1.000
_cell.angle_alpha   90.00
_cell.angle_beta   90.00
_cell.angle_gamma   90.00
#
_symmetry.space_group_name_H-M   'P 1'
#
loop_
_entity.id
_entity.type
_entity.pdbx_description
1 polymer ?
#
loop_
_entity_poly.entity_id
_entity_poly.type
_entity_poly.pdbx_seq_one_letter_code
_entity_poly.pdbx_strand_id
1 'polypeptide(L)'
;MCRYQQQGKKALPECSVEGCFDIDLRVGPVHCPGCNKDYCLNHRHPSSHQCTSILLEETRTLEKRQATQALLAKTFTTQKKEKQPKKVPAKSKNGGMVELMKMKSTAKGSTSVPASSRIYLYIQCPHEAKVDSLVMYFDKKHSVGRVLDLIADICQINNQNHQLAASDPQMRTWSRWISRSLTRSHHTKPSYRGTVGYRKENDLHTADYYFENGLRKVKPYFFHFRAYAKERMLGSTLLQVFLNEYRGRSEQYYRRAIDKGWITINHQKVSPDTIIKRQDLMSHLVHRHEPPVTDQSIDIVYQDERLLVVNKPSSIQVHPGGRFRHNTVLHILRKQYGFDRLFPSNRLDIMTSGLMMICKDPLTANQLGLQMRSREIEKEYLCRVSGEFPKQPVLCQAPIKTLSYAVSLNYVHPEGKPSSTLFERISYDGATSLVRCKPMNGRTHQIRVHLRYLGYPIANDPIYGFCTAWSDQIKPQQPLIETQDIIHTMIATAPYDYMDDPFNQTGLPRCQICQVPIIQTDPDPQQLMLHAHRYTGKDWSFETPNLPTWA
;
A
#
# COMPACT_ATOMS: atom_id res chain seq x y z
N MET A 1 -1.25 4.43 -53.14
CA MET A 1 0.07 5.02 -53.48
C MET A 1 0.29 6.23 -52.59
N CYS A 2 1.18 6.12 -51.62
CA CYS A 2 1.39 7.10 -50.55
C CYS A 2 2.35 8.21 -51.01
N ARG A 3 1.92 9.47 -50.96
CA ARG A 3 2.77 10.65 -51.12
C ARG A 3 3.45 10.96 -49.79
N TYR A 4 4.68 10.50 -49.59
CA TYR A 4 5.62 11.07 -48.62
C TYR A 4 7.05 10.80 -49.10
N GLN A 5 7.51 11.59 -50.06
CA GLN A 5 8.92 11.81 -50.36
C GLN A 5 9.20 13.31 -50.25
N GLN A 6 10.38 13.62 -49.71
CA GLN A 6 11.04 14.93 -49.60
C GLN A 6 10.76 15.77 -48.33
N GLN A 7 11.48 15.46 -47.24
CA GLN A 7 12.06 16.46 -46.34
C GLN A 7 13.50 16.07 -45.99
N GLY A 8 14.40 17.06 -45.95
CA GLY A 8 15.85 16.94 -46.08
C GLY A 8 16.57 16.09 -45.03
N LYS A 9 17.72 15.53 -45.46
CA LYS A 9 18.70 14.82 -44.61
C LYS A 9 19.22 15.75 -43.50
N LYS A 10 18.62 15.72 -42.31
CA LYS A 10 19.27 16.21 -41.08
C LYS A 10 20.39 15.23 -40.73
N ALA A 11 21.59 15.76 -40.42
CA ALA A 11 22.70 14.95 -39.91
C ALA A 11 22.24 14.17 -38.68
N LEU A 12 22.59 12.88 -38.62
CA LEU A 12 22.24 12.03 -37.48
C LEU A 12 22.99 12.56 -36.24
N PRO A 13 22.35 12.61 -35.05
CA PRO A 13 23.02 13.05 -33.84
C PRO A 13 24.16 12.08 -33.48
N GLU A 14 25.35 12.62 -33.22
CA GLU A 14 26.57 11.87 -32.89
C GLU A 14 27.03 12.12 -31.45
N CYS A 15 27.63 11.10 -30.83
CA CYS A 15 28.15 11.21 -29.48
C CYS A 15 29.44 12.04 -29.53
N SER A 16 29.60 12.99 -28.62
CA SER A 16 30.78 13.85 -28.56
C SER A 16 32.06 13.16 -28.05
N VAL A 17 32.01 11.84 -27.79
CA VAL A 17 33.19 11.01 -27.47
C VAL A 17 33.72 10.42 -28.77
N GLU A 18 34.98 10.71 -29.10
CA GLU A 18 35.64 10.22 -30.32
C GLU A 18 35.54 8.69 -30.43
N GLY A 19 35.08 8.21 -31.59
CA GLY A 19 34.90 6.78 -31.88
C GLY A 19 33.61 6.16 -31.33
N CYS A 20 32.72 6.92 -30.69
CA CYS A 20 31.44 6.43 -30.18
C CYS A 20 30.27 6.76 -31.13
N PHE A 21 29.60 5.74 -31.65
CA PHE A 21 28.45 5.87 -32.55
C PHE A 21 27.12 5.37 -31.93
N ASP A 22 27.09 5.16 -30.62
CA ASP A 22 26.00 4.49 -29.88
C ASP A 22 24.80 5.40 -29.52
N ILE A 23 24.52 6.44 -30.32
CA ILE A 23 23.32 7.24 -30.08
C ILE A 23 22.08 6.49 -30.55
N ASP A 24 21.22 6.11 -29.60
CA ASP A 24 19.91 5.52 -29.90
C ASP A 24 18.97 6.61 -30.46
N LEU A 25 18.64 6.48 -31.75
CA LEU A 25 17.79 7.41 -32.49
C LEU A 25 16.35 7.53 -31.91
N ARG A 26 15.92 6.63 -31.02
CA ARG A 26 14.61 6.69 -30.35
C ARG A 26 14.61 7.55 -29.09
N VAL A 27 15.77 7.74 -28.46
CA VAL A 27 15.93 8.51 -27.21
C VAL A 27 16.58 9.87 -27.48
N GLY A 28 17.46 9.94 -28.48
CA GLY A 28 18.26 11.13 -28.79
C GLY A 28 19.47 11.30 -27.86
N PRO A 29 20.34 12.27 -28.15
CA PRO A 29 21.50 12.59 -27.30
C PRO A 29 21.07 13.12 -25.93
N VAL A 30 21.87 12.81 -24.91
CA VAL A 30 21.77 13.44 -23.58
C VAL A 30 22.74 14.61 -23.53
N HIS A 31 22.20 15.80 -23.32
CA HIS A 31 22.97 17.03 -23.24
C HIS A 31 23.63 17.20 -21.86
N CYS A 32 24.95 17.47 -21.83
CA CYS A 32 25.67 17.75 -20.59
C CYS A 32 25.72 19.27 -20.34
N PRO A 33 25.13 19.77 -19.22
CA PRO A 33 25.10 21.21 -18.92
C PRO A 33 26.47 21.79 -18.56
N GLY A 34 27.46 20.95 -18.25
CA GLY A 34 28.80 21.37 -17.89
C GLY A 34 29.67 21.74 -19.10
N CYS A 35 29.72 20.87 -20.10
CA CYS A 35 30.56 21.06 -21.29
C CYS A 35 29.75 21.42 -22.55
N ASN A 36 28.43 21.52 -22.42
CA ASN A 36 27.50 21.90 -23.48
C ASN A 36 27.59 21.02 -24.73
N LYS A 37 27.85 19.72 -24.51
CA LYS A 37 28.02 18.69 -25.54
C LYS A 37 27.02 17.55 -25.35
N ASP A 38 26.77 16.86 -26.45
CA ASP A 38 25.76 15.81 -26.57
C ASP A 38 26.39 14.41 -26.51
N TYR A 39 25.82 13.53 -25.68
CA TYR A 39 26.39 12.21 -25.39
C TYR A 39 25.37 11.09 -25.52
N CYS A 40 25.82 9.89 -25.88
CA CYS A 40 24.99 8.69 -25.80
C CYS A 40 24.69 8.32 -24.33
N LEU A 41 23.74 7.41 -24.11
CA LEU A 41 23.37 6.98 -22.75
C LEU A 41 24.55 6.42 -21.95
N ASN A 42 25.54 5.80 -22.60
CA ASN A 42 26.71 5.26 -21.92
C ASN A 42 27.68 6.35 -21.44
N HIS A 43 27.73 7.50 -22.13
CA HIS A 43 28.61 8.64 -21.81
C HIS A 43 27.91 9.81 -21.11
N ARG A 44 26.63 9.65 -20.76
CA ARG A 44 25.80 10.70 -20.15
C ARG A 44 26.29 11.24 -18.80
N HIS A 45 27.06 10.44 -18.05
CA HIS A 45 27.55 10.85 -16.74
C HIS A 45 28.85 11.65 -16.86
N PRO A 46 29.04 12.71 -16.06
CA PRO A 46 30.25 13.55 -16.08
C PRO A 46 31.57 12.77 -15.95
N SER A 47 31.57 11.67 -15.18
CA SER A 47 32.72 10.78 -15.02
C SER A 47 33.02 9.96 -16.28
N SER A 48 32.02 9.67 -17.10
CA SER A 48 32.15 8.87 -18.32
C SER A 48 32.73 9.64 -19.50
N HIS A 49 32.63 10.97 -19.51
CA HIS A 49 33.22 11.84 -20.54
C HIS A 49 34.21 12.87 -19.97
N GLN A 50 34.64 12.67 -18.71
CA GLN A 50 35.63 13.50 -18.02
C GLN A 50 35.31 15.02 -18.06
N CYS A 51 34.09 15.39 -17.67
CA CYS A 51 33.63 16.77 -17.71
C CYS A 51 34.38 17.67 -16.71
N THR A 52 35.32 18.47 -17.19
CA THR A 52 36.18 19.33 -16.35
C THR A 52 35.40 20.38 -15.56
N SER A 53 34.34 20.97 -16.12
CA SER A 53 33.55 22.02 -15.46
C SER A 53 32.75 21.51 -14.27
N ILE A 54 32.07 20.37 -14.40
CA ILE A 54 31.29 19.77 -13.29
C ILE A 54 32.23 19.19 -12.23
N LEU A 55 33.34 18.57 -12.64
CA LEU A 55 34.33 18.04 -11.70
C LEU A 55 34.99 19.15 -10.86
N LEU A 56 35.25 20.32 -11.43
CA LEU A 56 35.75 21.51 -10.70
C LEU A 56 34.71 22.09 -9.72
N GLU A 57 33.42 21.95 -10.04
CA GLU A 57 32.34 22.40 -9.18
C GLU A 57 32.10 21.42 -8.02
N GLU A 58 32.24 20.12 -8.27
CA GLU A 58 32.22 19.07 -7.25
C GLU A 58 33.38 19.22 -6.27
N THR A 59 34.61 19.50 -6.74
CA THR A 59 35.77 19.74 -5.86
C THR A 59 35.60 20.99 -5.00
N ARG A 60 35.15 22.12 -5.58
CA ARG A 60 34.82 23.34 -4.81
C ARG A 60 33.73 23.10 -3.77
N THR A 61 32.73 22.27 -4.08
CA THR A 61 31.65 21.93 -3.15
C THR A 61 32.14 21.01 -2.03
N LEU A 62 33.06 20.09 -2.33
CA LEU A 62 33.76 19.26 -1.36
C LEU A 62 34.65 20.09 -0.42
N GLU A 63 35.41 21.04 -0.94
CA GLU A 63 36.22 21.97 -0.15
C GLU A 63 35.36 22.83 0.76
N LYS A 64 34.25 23.39 0.27
CA LYS A 64 33.28 24.13 1.10
C LYS A 64 32.68 23.26 2.20
N ARG A 65 32.33 22.00 1.89
CA ARG A 65 31.82 21.05 2.89
C ARG A 65 32.87 20.72 3.94
N GLN A 66 34.12 20.47 3.55
CA GLN A 66 35.23 20.21 4.47
C GLN A 66 35.54 21.43 5.35
N ALA A 67 35.53 22.64 4.78
CA ALA A 67 35.69 23.88 5.54
C ALA A 67 34.56 24.09 6.56
N THR A 68 33.31 23.80 6.17
CA THR A 68 32.15 23.86 7.07
C THR A 68 32.26 22.81 8.19
N GLN A 69 32.73 21.60 7.86
CA GLN A 69 32.96 20.52 8.83
C GLN A 69 34.08 20.86 9.81
N ALA A 70 35.16 21.51 9.34
CA ALA A 70 36.26 21.97 10.17
C ALA A 70 35.85 23.11 11.11
N LEU A 71 34.97 24.02 10.66
CA LEU A 71 34.36 25.05 11.50
C LEU A 71 33.49 24.41 12.60
N LEU A 72 32.61 23.47 12.24
CA LEU A 72 31.77 22.73 13.19
C LEU A 72 32.60 21.94 14.22
N ALA A 73 33.75 21.39 13.82
CA ALA A 73 34.67 20.70 14.71
C ALA A 73 35.39 21.64 15.71
N LYS A 74 35.63 22.90 15.32
CA LYS A 74 36.19 23.93 16.21
C LYS A 74 35.17 24.51 17.20
N THR A 75 33.88 24.54 16.85
CA THR A 75 32.83 25.07 17.72
C THR A 75 32.42 24.12 18.85
N PHE A 76 32.77 22.83 18.75
CA PHE A 76 32.49 21.82 19.78
C PHE A 76 33.77 21.25 20.39
N THR A 77 34.56 22.09 21.07
CA THR A 77 35.60 21.61 21.99
C THR A 77 35.05 21.55 23.41
N THR A 78 34.38 20.45 23.76
CA THR A 78 34.43 19.95 25.14
C THR A 78 35.34 18.72 25.16
N GLN A 79 36.38 18.84 25.99
CA GLN A 79 37.50 17.91 26.10
C GLN A 79 37.01 16.47 26.31
N LYS A 80 37.35 15.57 25.38
CA LYS A 80 37.23 14.12 25.59
C LYS A 80 38.64 13.53 25.48
N LYS A 81 39.18 13.09 26.63
CA LYS A 81 40.42 12.31 26.72
C LYS A 81 40.35 11.11 25.78
N GLU A 82 41.29 11.02 24.85
CA GLU A 82 41.47 9.84 23.99
C GLU A 82 41.97 8.65 24.81
N LYS A 83 41.27 7.51 24.68
CA LYS A 83 41.81 6.19 25.01
C LYS A 83 42.07 5.47 23.69
N GLN A 84 43.30 4.96 23.54
CA GLN A 84 43.73 4.21 22.36
C GLN A 84 42.83 2.99 22.07
N PRO A 85 42.59 2.65 20.79
CA PRO A 85 41.75 1.52 20.41
C PRO A 85 42.45 0.18 20.67
N LYS A 86 41.89 -0.63 21.57
CA LYS A 86 42.25 -2.05 21.69
C LYS A 86 41.69 -2.82 20.49
N LYS A 87 42.53 -3.65 19.85
CA LYS A 87 42.14 -4.60 18.80
C LYS A 87 40.98 -5.47 19.29
N VAL A 88 39.88 -5.51 18.52
CA VAL A 88 38.71 -6.35 18.78
C VAL A 88 38.91 -7.70 18.08
N PRO A 89 38.87 -8.85 18.78
CA PRO A 89 38.94 -10.15 18.14
C PRO A 89 37.62 -10.50 17.44
N ALA A 90 37.73 -11.29 16.36
CA ALA A 90 36.61 -11.70 15.51
C ALA A 90 35.47 -12.35 16.31
N LYS A 91 34.23 -11.88 16.10
CA LYS A 91 33.03 -12.40 16.78
C LYS A 91 32.69 -13.82 16.31
N SER A 92 32.61 -14.76 17.26
CA SER A 92 32.23 -16.15 17.01
C SER A 92 30.72 -16.30 16.74
N LYS A 93 30.37 -17.36 16.00
CA LYS A 93 29.02 -17.71 15.51
C LYS A 93 27.93 -17.91 16.59
N ASN A 94 28.27 -17.83 17.89
CA ASN A 94 27.35 -18.09 19.02
C ASN A 94 27.09 -16.87 19.93
N GLY A 95 27.49 -15.66 19.52
CA GLY A 95 27.43 -14.45 20.37
C GLY A 95 26.05 -14.12 20.97
N GLY A 96 24.97 -14.29 20.20
CA GLY A 96 23.63 -13.91 20.66
C GLY A 96 23.05 -14.81 21.77
N MET A 97 23.41 -16.09 21.80
CA MET A 97 22.92 -17.02 22.83
C MET A 97 23.64 -16.80 24.17
N VAL A 98 24.93 -16.47 24.10
CA VAL A 98 25.74 -16.07 25.27
C VAL A 98 25.28 -14.72 25.82
N GLU A 99 24.92 -13.78 24.95
CA GLU A 99 24.41 -12.46 25.33
C GLU A 99 23.04 -12.55 26.02
N LEU A 100 22.15 -13.43 25.52
CA LEU A 100 20.87 -13.73 26.18
C LEU A 100 21.04 -14.42 27.54
N MET A 101 21.99 -15.35 27.67
CA MET A 101 22.30 -16.00 28.96
C MET A 101 22.87 -15.00 29.98
N LYS A 102 23.77 -14.11 29.55
CA LYS A 102 24.31 -13.02 30.40
C LYS A 102 23.23 -12.03 30.82
N MET A 103 22.27 -11.74 29.94
CA MET A 103 21.12 -10.88 30.26
C MET A 103 20.22 -11.54 31.32
N LYS A 104 19.93 -12.83 31.19
CA LYS A 104 19.09 -13.55 32.17
C LYS A 104 19.79 -13.75 33.51
N SER A 105 21.11 -13.93 33.54
CA SER A 105 21.88 -14.09 34.78
C SER A 105 22.01 -12.80 35.58
N THR A 106 21.88 -11.64 34.93
CA THR A 106 21.98 -10.30 35.57
C THR A 106 20.61 -9.68 35.87
N ALA A 107 19.51 -10.36 35.49
CA ALA A 107 18.16 -9.86 35.66
C ALA A 107 17.69 -9.92 37.13
N LYS A 108 17.12 -8.83 37.63
CA LYS A 108 16.59 -8.71 38.99
C LYS A 108 15.07 -8.94 39.03
N GLY A 109 14.58 -9.67 40.02
CA GLY A 109 13.15 -9.92 40.20
C GLY A 109 12.87 -10.72 41.46
N SER A 110 11.60 -10.93 41.79
CA SER A 110 11.25 -11.73 42.97
C SER A 110 11.57 -13.22 42.73
N THR A 111 12.18 -13.88 43.71
CA THR A 111 12.52 -15.33 43.64
C THR A 111 11.28 -16.21 43.56
N SER A 112 10.11 -15.69 43.95
CA SER A 112 8.81 -16.38 43.90
C SER A 112 8.27 -16.62 42.49
N VAL A 113 8.83 -15.98 41.45
CA VAL A 113 8.36 -16.13 40.06
C VAL A 113 9.04 -17.36 39.41
N PRO A 114 8.28 -18.40 39.00
CA PRO A 114 8.83 -19.58 38.32
C PRO A 114 9.53 -19.24 37.00
N ALA A 115 10.65 -19.89 36.69
CA ALA A 115 11.43 -19.61 35.48
C ALA A 115 10.62 -19.73 34.17
N SER A 116 9.61 -20.61 34.15
CA SER A 116 8.71 -20.84 33.01
C SER A 116 7.68 -19.73 32.78
N SER A 117 7.43 -18.86 33.76
CA SER A 117 6.52 -17.72 33.65
C SER A 117 7.23 -16.36 33.58
N ARG A 118 8.56 -16.34 33.63
CA ARG A 118 9.38 -15.10 33.61
C ARG A 118 9.36 -14.42 32.25
N ILE A 119 8.92 -13.17 32.24
CA ILE A 119 9.13 -12.22 31.15
C ILE A 119 10.27 -11.28 31.56
N TYR A 120 11.28 -11.14 30.71
CA TYR A 120 12.44 -10.28 30.97
C TYR A 120 12.26 -8.94 30.25
N LEU A 121 12.42 -7.83 30.97
CA LEU A 121 12.30 -6.48 30.45
C LEU A 121 13.58 -5.70 30.72
N TYR A 122 14.02 -4.93 29.73
CA TYR A 122 15.08 -3.94 29.89
C TYR A 122 14.45 -2.62 30.32
N ILE A 123 14.79 -2.16 31.52
CA ILE A 123 14.26 -0.94 32.11
C ILE A 123 15.37 0.09 32.11
N GLN A 124 15.18 1.11 31.29
CA GLN A 124 15.85 2.38 31.48
C GLN A 124 15.15 3.04 32.69
N CYS A 125 15.83 3.49 33.74
CA CYS A 125 15.17 4.30 34.76
C CYS A 125 15.36 5.79 34.38
N PRO A 126 14.48 6.71 34.81
CA PRO A 126 14.67 8.15 34.63
C PRO A 126 15.86 8.67 35.46
N HIS A 127 16.32 9.89 35.15
CA HIS A 127 17.49 10.52 35.80
C HIS A 127 17.38 10.65 37.33
N GLU A 128 16.15 10.61 37.85
CA GLU A 128 15.81 10.67 39.29
C GLU A 128 16.05 9.34 40.03
N ALA A 129 16.21 8.24 39.28
CA ALA A 129 16.50 6.94 39.85
C ALA A 129 17.99 6.80 40.17
N LYS A 130 18.32 6.11 41.27
CA LYS A 130 19.72 5.82 41.65
C LYS A 130 20.41 4.77 40.76
N VAL A 131 19.74 4.29 39.71
CA VAL A 131 20.22 3.21 38.83
C VAL A 131 19.96 3.60 37.37
N ASP A 132 20.98 3.57 36.51
CA ASP A 132 20.86 4.04 35.12
C ASP A 132 19.95 3.15 34.26
N SER A 133 20.21 1.85 34.24
CA SER A 133 19.44 0.88 33.47
C SER A 133 19.64 -0.51 34.04
N LEU A 134 18.56 -1.27 34.17
CA LEU A 134 18.61 -2.64 34.68
C LEU A 134 17.71 -3.58 33.90
N VAL A 135 18.06 -4.86 33.92
CA VAL A 135 17.21 -5.93 33.38
C VAL A 135 16.41 -6.49 34.55
N MET A 136 15.10 -6.63 34.39
CA MET A 136 14.23 -7.26 35.38
C MET A 136 13.43 -8.40 34.80
N TYR A 137 12.93 -9.28 35.68
CA TYR A 137 11.96 -10.31 35.29
C TYR A 137 10.68 -10.26 36.14
N PHE A 138 9.55 -10.55 35.49
CA PHE A 138 8.21 -10.53 36.09
C PHE A 138 7.41 -11.77 35.70
N ASP A 139 6.38 -12.12 36.47
CA ASP A 139 5.44 -13.16 36.06
C ASP A 139 4.56 -12.64 34.91
N LYS A 140 4.36 -13.45 33.88
CA LYS A 140 3.46 -13.17 32.75
C LYS A 140 2.00 -12.88 33.15
N LYS A 141 1.58 -13.24 34.36
CA LYS A 141 0.25 -12.97 34.92
C LYS A 141 0.16 -11.64 35.69
N HIS A 142 1.26 -10.93 35.93
CA HIS A 142 1.21 -9.63 36.61
C HIS A 142 0.49 -8.58 35.77
N SER A 143 -0.41 -7.82 36.40
CA SER A 143 -1.02 -6.65 35.77
C SER A 143 0.03 -5.56 35.53
N VAL A 144 -0.22 -4.67 34.57
CA VAL A 144 0.70 -3.56 34.26
C VAL A 144 0.97 -2.70 35.49
N GLY A 145 -0.06 -2.42 36.31
CA GLY A 145 0.10 -1.69 37.57
C GLY A 145 1.06 -2.37 38.54
N ARG A 146 0.87 -3.68 38.76
CA ARG A 146 1.75 -4.51 39.62
C ARG A 146 3.21 -4.50 39.14
N VAL A 147 3.42 -4.54 37.83
CA VAL A 147 4.76 -4.46 37.23
C VAL A 147 5.40 -3.09 37.52
N LEU A 148 4.64 -1.99 37.42
CA LEU A 148 5.14 -0.65 37.70
C LEU A 148 5.49 -0.46 39.17
N ASP A 149 4.67 -0.96 40.08
CA ASP A 149 4.93 -0.89 41.52
C ASP A 149 6.25 -1.57 41.87
N LEU A 150 6.50 -2.76 41.31
CA LEU A 150 7.74 -3.50 41.51
C LEU A 150 8.97 -2.81 40.88
N ILE A 151 8.79 -2.16 39.73
CA ILE A 151 9.86 -1.37 39.08
C ILE A 151 10.19 -0.15 39.93
N ALA A 152 9.17 0.56 40.41
CA ALA A 152 9.34 1.75 41.22
C ALA A 152 10.02 1.44 42.56
N ASP A 153 9.61 0.36 43.23
CA ASP A 153 10.24 -0.13 44.46
C ASP A 153 11.74 -0.43 44.25
N ILE A 154 12.08 -1.11 43.15
CA ILE A 154 13.47 -1.51 42.85
C ILE A 154 14.34 -0.36 42.30
N CYS A 155 13.79 0.56 41.49
CA CYS A 155 14.48 1.81 41.09
C CYS A 155 14.47 2.86 42.24
N GLN A 156 13.81 2.61 43.38
CA GLN A 156 13.58 3.56 44.49
C GLN A 156 12.92 4.88 44.05
N ILE A 157 11.90 4.79 43.21
CA ILE A 157 11.14 5.93 42.67
C ILE A 157 9.78 6.00 43.38
N ASN A 158 9.33 7.19 43.78
CA ASN A 158 8.01 7.37 44.36
C ASN A 158 6.93 7.21 43.27
N ASN A 159 6.06 6.19 43.38
CA ASN A 159 5.03 5.87 42.39
C ASN A 159 3.66 6.39 42.84
N GLN A 160 3.24 7.53 42.29
CA GLN A 160 1.93 8.16 42.57
C GLN A 160 0.84 7.82 41.53
N ASN A 161 1.02 6.76 40.71
CA ASN A 161 0.08 6.42 39.63
C ASN A 161 -1.37 6.16 40.10
N HIS A 162 -1.57 5.83 41.39
CA HIS A 162 -2.89 5.62 41.98
C HIS A 162 -3.54 6.90 42.56
N GLN A 163 -2.86 8.05 42.51
CA GLN A 163 -3.35 9.34 43.05
C GLN A 163 -3.67 10.39 41.97
N LEU A 164 -3.36 10.13 40.69
CA LEU A 164 -3.51 11.09 39.59
C LEU A 164 -4.82 10.87 38.81
N ALA A 165 -5.55 11.95 38.50
CA ALA A 165 -6.75 11.93 37.67
C ALA A 165 -6.41 11.67 36.19
N ALA A 166 -7.30 11.01 35.42
CA ALA A 166 -7.07 10.62 34.03
C ALA A 166 -6.78 11.78 33.05
N SER A 167 -7.09 13.02 33.46
CA SER A 167 -6.85 14.25 32.71
C SER A 167 -5.46 14.87 32.93
N ASP A 168 -4.68 14.38 33.90
CA ASP A 168 -3.42 15.00 34.31
C ASP A 168 -2.32 14.86 33.22
N PRO A 169 -1.63 15.96 32.84
CA PRO A 169 -0.52 15.93 31.89
C PRO A 169 0.61 14.95 32.26
N GLN A 170 0.87 14.72 33.55
CA GLN A 170 1.86 13.75 34.00
C GLN A 170 1.40 12.30 33.73
N MET A 171 0.10 12.01 33.74
CA MET A 171 -0.39 10.68 33.35
C MET A 171 -0.07 10.38 31.86
N ARG A 172 0.02 11.42 31.00
CA ARG A 172 0.36 11.30 29.58
C ARG A 172 1.84 11.03 29.31
N THR A 173 2.74 11.48 30.19
CA THR A 173 4.19 11.22 30.05
C THR A 173 4.54 9.80 30.47
N TRP A 174 3.93 9.27 31.54
CA TRP A 174 4.15 7.90 32.01
C TRP A 174 3.49 6.83 31.12
N SER A 175 2.27 7.07 30.62
CA SER A 175 1.61 6.18 29.64
C SER A 175 2.36 6.13 28.29
N ARG A 176 2.96 7.23 27.85
CA ARG A 176 3.90 7.25 26.70
C ARG A 176 5.17 6.45 26.96
N TRP A 177 5.65 6.41 28.20
CA TRP A 177 6.82 5.64 28.60
C TRP A 177 6.55 4.14 28.62
N ILE A 178 5.43 3.72 29.21
CA ILE A 178 4.97 2.32 29.21
C ILE A 178 4.67 1.85 27.79
N SER A 179 4.05 2.67 26.96
CA SER A 179 3.80 2.34 25.55
C SER A 179 5.09 2.25 24.72
N ARG A 180 6.22 2.77 25.21
CA ARG A 180 7.55 2.58 24.59
C ARG A 180 8.33 1.39 25.14
N SER A 181 8.14 1.03 26.41
CA SER A 181 8.94 -0.01 27.10
C SER A 181 8.23 -1.38 27.17
N LEU A 182 6.92 -1.43 27.38
CA LEU A 182 6.11 -2.67 27.37
C LEU A 182 5.70 -3.12 25.96
N THR A 183 5.96 -2.33 24.91
CA THR A 183 5.78 -2.73 23.51
C THR A 183 6.98 -3.47 22.91
N ARG A 184 7.93 -3.92 23.74
CA ARG A 184 9.07 -4.72 23.29
C ARG A 184 8.97 -6.23 23.56
N SER A 185 7.88 -6.76 24.12
CA SER A 185 7.73 -8.22 24.34
C SER A 185 6.43 -8.87 23.89
N HIS A 186 5.51 -8.15 23.25
CA HIS A 186 4.69 -8.79 22.22
C HIS A 186 5.32 -8.49 20.88
N HIS A 187 5.37 -9.50 20.01
CA HIS A 187 5.72 -9.38 18.61
C HIS A 187 5.02 -8.17 17.99
N THR A 188 5.63 -6.99 18.10
CA THR A 188 5.64 -6.06 17.02
C THR A 188 6.25 -6.89 15.91
N LYS A 189 5.39 -7.42 15.02
CA LYS A 189 5.80 -7.72 13.66
C LYS A 189 6.77 -6.60 13.34
N PRO A 190 8.06 -6.91 13.06
CA PRO A 190 9.03 -5.86 12.81
C PRO A 190 8.32 -4.93 11.85
N SER A 191 8.14 -3.66 12.23
CA SER A 191 7.59 -2.67 11.32
C SER A 191 8.47 -2.86 10.09
N TYR A 192 7.89 -3.45 9.05
CA TYR A 192 8.66 -3.98 7.95
C TYR A 192 9.21 -2.73 7.29
N ARG A 193 10.42 -2.30 7.66
CA ARG A 193 11.13 -1.15 7.11
C ARG A 193 11.62 -1.49 5.70
N GLY A 194 10.75 -2.13 4.91
CA GLY A 194 11.07 -2.67 3.59
C GLY A 194 9.90 -2.66 2.63
N THR A 195 8.73 -2.13 2.97
CA THR A 195 7.80 -1.63 1.96
C THR A 195 7.69 -0.13 2.14
N VAL A 196 8.34 0.62 1.25
CA VAL A 196 8.07 2.05 1.10
C VAL A 196 6.62 2.14 0.63
N GLY A 197 5.69 2.37 1.55
CA GLY A 197 4.30 2.56 1.19
C GLY A 197 4.16 3.77 0.26
N TYR A 198 3.16 3.77 -0.62
CA TYR A 198 2.87 4.88 -1.55
C TYR A 198 2.73 6.26 -0.86
N ARG A 199 2.57 6.27 0.46
CA ARG A 199 2.52 7.48 1.30
C ARG A 199 3.88 8.13 1.55
N LYS A 200 4.99 7.45 1.26
CA LYS A 200 6.36 7.90 1.54
C LYS A 200 7.19 8.18 0.30
N GLU A 201 6.85 7.59 -0.83
CA GLU A 201 7.56 7.77 -2.10
C GLU A 201 6.88 8.86 -2.92
N ASN A 202 7.63 9.86 -3.37
CA ASN A 202 7.13 10.84 -4.33
C ASN A 202 7.46 10.39 -5.75
N ASP A 203 6.51 9.68 -6.36
CA ASP A 203 6.58 9.13 -7.70
C ASP A 203 5.69 9.90 -8.71
N LEU A 204 5.26 11.11 -8.35
CA LEU A 204 4.38 11.91 -9.23
C LEU A 204 5.04 12.21 -10.59
N HIS A 205 6.37 12.32 -10.62
CA HIS A 205 7.17 12.57 -11.82
C HIS A 205 7.26 11.33 -12.74
N THR A 206 7.03 10.11 -12.24
CA THR A 206 7.09 8.89 -13.05
C THR A 206 5.79 8.61 -13.78
N ALA A 207 4.68 9.22 -13.35
CA ALA A 207 3.43 9.12 -14.06
C ALA A 207 3.47 10.01 -15.30
N ASP A 208 3.31 9.44 -16.49
CA ASP A 208 3.05 10.18 -17.73
C ASP A 208 1.67 9.77 -18.24
N TYR A 209 0.70 10.70 -18.16
CA TYR A 209 -0.69 10.44 -18.53
C TYR A 209 -0.93 10.90 -19.96
N TYR A 210 -1.68 10.11 -20.72
CA TYR A 210 -2.23 10.50 -22.00
C TYR A 210 -3.71 10.10 -22.07
N PHE A 211 -4.45 10.75 -22.95
CA PHE A 211 -5.90 10.61 -23.05
C PHE A 211 -6.29 10.19 -24.46
N GLU A 212 -7.12 9.17 -24.56
CA GLU A 212 -7.56 8.59 -25.83
C GLU A 212 -8.92 7.92 -25.62
N ASN A 213 -9.88 8.14 -26.51
CA ASN A 213 -11.21 7.51 -26.49
C ASN A 213 -11.97 7.64 -25.15
N GLY A 214 -11.87 8.78 -24.45
CA GLY A 214 -12.53 8.98 -23.14
C GLY A 214 -11.83 8.26 -21.97
N LEU A 215 -10.59 7.82 -22.16
CA LEU A 215 -9.82 7.08 -21.17
C LEU A 215 -8.50 7.77 -20.84
N ARG A 216 -8.17 7.78 -19.55
CA ARG A 216 -6.88 8.13 -18.99
C ARG A 216 -5.98 6.89 -18.98
N LYS A 217 -4.93 6.96 -19.79
CA LYS A 217 -3.90 5.93 -19.90
C LYS A 217 -2.58 6.44 -19.28
N VAL A 218 -1.77 5.50 -18.79
CA VAL A 218 -0.46 5.79 -18.20
C VAL A 218 0.58 5.16 -19.11
N LYS A 219 1.59 5.92 -19.54
CA LYS A 219 2.71 5.33 -20.30
C LYS A 219 3.40 4.27 -19.43
N PRO A 220 3.75 3.10 -19.98
CA PRO A 220 4.44 2.07 -19.23
C PRO A 220 5.71 2.59 -18.57
N TYR A 221 5.97 2.15 -17.35
CA TYR A 221 7.09 2.64 -16.54
C TYR A 221 7.71 1.50 -15.72
N PHE A 222 8.98 1.66 -15.35
CA PHE A 222 9.63 0.72 -14.45
C PHE A 222 9.28 1.01 -13.00
N PHE A 223 8.90 -0.02 -12.27
CA PHE A 223 8.62 0.04 -10.85
C PHE A 223 9.42 -1.02 -10.11
N HIS A 224 9.99 -0.64 -8.97
CA HIS A 224 10.88 -1.50 -8.21
C HIS A 224 10.22 -1.97 -6.91
N PHE A 225 9.70 -3.20 -6.91
CA PHE A 225 9.26 -3.83 -5.68
C PHE A 225 10.46 -4.19 -4.82
N ARG A 226 10.38 -3.89 -3.53
CA ARG A 226 11.39 -4.26 -2.54
C ARG A 226 10.66 -4.87 -1.35
N ALA A 227 11.19 -5.97 -0.84
CA ALA A 227 10.70 -6.58 0.39
C ALA A 227 11.82 -7.36 1.05
N TYR A 228 11.96 -7.22 2.37
CA TYR A 228 12.80 -8.14 3.13
C TYR A 228 12.20 -9.55 3.15
N ALA A 229 13.03 -10.55 3.40
CA ALA A 229 12.65 -11.93 3.62
C ALA A 229 11.82 -12.08 4.90
N LYS A 230 10.65 -12.71 4.76
CA LYS A 230 9.77 -13.04 5.89
C LYS A 230 10.14 -14.41 6.44
N GLU A 231 9.83 -14.64 7.70
CA GLU A 231 10.15 -15.90 8.39
C GLU A 231 9.64 -17.15 7.64
N ARG A 232 8.42 -17.10 7.11
CA ARG A 232 7.84 -18.20 6.32
C ARG A 232 8.48 -18.43 4.95
N MET A 233 9.34 -17.52 4.47
CA MET A 233 10.04 -17.64 3.19
C MET A 233 11.43 -18.30 3.36
N LEU A 234 11.90 -18.45 4.60
CA LEU A 234 13.24 -18.94 4.88
C LEU A 234 13.34 -20.43 4.53
N GLY A 235 14.45 -20.82 3.91
CA GLY A 235 14.68 -22.21 3.49
C GLY A 235 14.00 -22.59 2.17
N SER A 236 13.12 -21.75 1.62
CA SER A 236 12.58 -21.92 0.26
C SER A 236 13.52 -21.31 -0.78
N THR A 237 13.47 -21.83 -2.01
CA THR A 237 14.17 -21.21 -3.13
C THR A 237 13.52 -19.88 -3.52
N LEU A 238 14.30 -18.97 -4.12
CA LEU A 238 13.81 -17.71 -4.64
C LEU A 238 12.61 -17.91 -5.57
N LEU A 239 12.70 -18.87 -6.49
CA LEU A 239 11.61 -19.16 -7.42
C LEU A 239 10.33 -19.61 -6.69
N GLN A 240 10.44 -20.51 -5.71
CA GLN A 240 9.29 -20.95 -4.92
C GLN A 240 8.65 -19.80 -4.15
N VAL A 241 9.46 -18.90 -3.58
CA VAL A 241 8.94 -17.71 -2.91
C VAL A 241 8.16 -16.84 -3.88
N PHE A 242 8.66 -16.60 -5.09
CA PHE A 242 7.94 -15.84 -6.10
C PHE A 242 6.65 -16.50 -6.56
N LEU A 243 6.63 -17.82 -6.78
CA LEU A 243 5.43 -18.55 -7.15
C LEU A 243 4.37 -18.56 -6.05
N ASN A 244 4.78 -18.72 -4.78
CA ASN A 244 3.84 -18.90 -3.68
C ASN A 244 3.29 -17.59 -3.13
N GLU A 245 4.15 -16.57 -2.99
CA GLU A 245 3.82 -15.29 -2.35
C GLU A 245 3.40 -14.23 -3.36
N TYR A 246 3.92 -14.28 -4.57
CA TYR A 246 3.68 -13.30 -5.63
C TYR A 246 3.05 -14.00 -6.83
N ARG A 247 1.80 -14.47 -6.67
CA ARG A 247 1.04 -15.25 -7.67
C ARG A 247 0.61 -14.46 -8.92
N GLY A 248 1.32 -13.39 -9.23
CA GLY A 248 0.97 -12.44 -10.28
C GLY A 248 1.49 -12.79 -11.68
N ARG A 249 2.34 -13.81 -11.80
CA ARG A 249 3.05 -14.16 -13.04
C ARG A 249 3.36 -15.66 -13.08
N SER A 250 3.55 -16.18 -14.29
CA SER A 250 3.93 -17.57 -14.52
C SER A 250 5.35 -17.89 -14.04
N GLU A 251 5.64 -19.18 -13.82
CA GLU A 251 6.98 -19.66 -13.51
C GLU A 251 8.00 -19.26 -14.58
N GLN A 252 7.63 -19.39 -15.86
CA GLN A 252 8.47 -19.03 -16.99
C GLN A 252 8.89 -17.55 -16.95
N TYR A 253 7.95 -16.65 -16.61
CA TYR A 253 8.26 -15.24 -16.42
C TYR A 253 9.27 -15.05 -15.28
N TYR A 254 9.07 -15.72 -14.14
CA TYR A 254 9.96 -15.54 -12.98
C TYR A 254 11.37 -16.05 -13.23
N ARG A 255 11.52 -17.22 -13.87
CA ARG A 255 12.83 -17.73 -14.30
C ARG A 255 13.55 -16.73 -15.18
N ARG A 256 12.88 -16.24 -16.24
CA ARG A 256 13.41 -15.21 -17.12
C ARG A 256 13.77 -13.92 -16.38
N ALA A 257 12.94 -13.46 -15.44
CA ALA A 257 13.19 -12.25 -14.67
C ALA A 257 14.41 -12.39 -13.74
N ILE A 258 14.62 -13.57 -13.14
CA ILE A 258 15.81 -13.91 -12.37
C ILE A 258 17.05 -13.95 -13.29
N ASP A 259 16.94 -14.62 -14.43
CA ASP A 259 18.04 -14.76 -15.41
C ASP A 259 18.44 -13.42 -16.03
N LYS A 260 17.51 -12.48 -16.19
CA LYS A 260 17.80 -11.11 -16.64
C LYS A 260 18.30 -10.19 -15.52
N GLY A 261 18.31 -10.63 -14.26
CA GLY A 261 18.65 -9.80 -13.11
C GLY A 261 17.59 -8.74 -12.76
N TRP A 262 16.36 -8.89 -13.25
CA TRP A 262 15.23 -8.07 -12.82
C TRP A 262 14.73 -8.46 -11.43
N ILE A 263 14.98 -9.71 -11.03
CA ILE A 263 14.84 -10.15 -9.64
C ILE A 263 16.24 -10.31 -9.06
N THR A 264 16.49 -9.67 -7.92
CA THR A 264 17.78 -9.72 -7.22
C THR A 264 17.59 -9.94 -5.73
N ILE A 265 18.61 -10.50 -5.09
CA ILE A 265 18.73 -10.57 -3.63
C ILE A 265 19.89 -9.68 -3.23
N ASN A 266 19.66 -8.76 -2.29
CA ASN A 266 20.68 -7.82 -1.82
C ASN A 266 21.39 -7.08 -2.97
N HIS A 267 20.62 -6.69 -3.99
CA HIS A 267 21.08 -6.03 -5.22
C HIS A 267 21.97 -6.88 -6.15
N GLN A 268 22.11 -8.17 -5.88
CA GLN A 268 22.90 -9.09 -6.70
C GLN A 268 21.99 -10.03 -7.50
N LYS A 269 22.38 -10.28 -8.75
CA LYS A 269 21.78 -11.32 -9.58
C LYS A 269 22.08 -12.68 -8.95
N VAL A 270 21.07 -13.53 -8.89
CA VAL A 270 21.14 -14.85 -8.24
C VAL A 270 20.47 -15.91 -9.11
N SER A 271 20.63 -17.20 -8.79
CA SER A 271 19.95 -18.29 -9.49
C SER A 271 18.54 -18.54 -8.93
N PRO A 272 17.64 -19.16 -9.70
CA PRO A 272 16.30 -19.54 -9.22
C PRO A 272 16.29 -20.40 -7.95
N ASP A 273 17.33 -21.22 -7.78
CA ASP A 273 17.49 -22.17 -6.66
C ASP A 273 18.14 -21.54 -5.42
N THR A 274 18.44 -20.24 -5.47
CA THR A 274 19.03 -19.54 -4.33
C THR A 274 18.10 -19.57 -3.13
N ILE A 275 18.58 -20.11 -2.01
CA ILE A 275 17.81 -20.23 -0.78
C ILE A 275 17.72 -18.87 -0.07
N ILE A 276 16.50 -18.45 0.25
CA ILE A 276 16.24 -17.19 0.96
C ILE A 276 16.71 -17.29 2.41
N LYS A 277 17.50 -16.31 2.83
CA LYS A 277 18.06 -16.18 4.18
C LYS A 277 17.40 -15.03 4.93
N ARG A 278 17.58 -15.05 6.25
CA ARG A 278 17.07 -14.00 7.13
C ARG A 278 17.73 -12.67 6.76
N GLN A 279 16.93 -11.60 6.75
CA GLN A 279 17.34 -10.23 6.37
C GLN A 279 17.68 -10.02 4.89
N ASP A 280 17.52 -11.01 4.02
CA ASP A 280 17.68 -10.80 2.58
C ASP A 280 16.69 -9.75 2.08
N LEU A 281 17.18 -8.78 1.31
CA LEU A 281 16.37 -7.82 0.58
C LEU A 281 16.10 -8.39 -0.81
N MET A 282 14.91 -8.92 -1.01
CA MET A 282 14.45 -9.28 -2.35
C MET A 282 13.98 -8.03 -3.07
N SER A 283 14.31 -7.93 -4.35
CA SER A 283 13.77 -6.88 -5.20
C SER A 283 13.36 -7.39 -6.56
N HIS A 284 12.36 -6.75 -7.14
CA HIS A 284 11.79 -7.09 -8.42
C HIS A 284 11.50 -5.83 -9.22
N LEU A 285 12.28 -5.61 -10.26
CA LEU A 285 12.08 -4.58 -11.26
C LEU A 285 11.02 -5.06 -12.26
N VAL A 286 9.88 -4.38 -12.28
CA VAL A 286 8.74 -4.70 -13.14
C VAL A 286 8.47 -3.54 -14.07
N HIS A 287 8.34 -3.83 -15.36
CA HIS A 287 7.79 -2.89 -16.32
C HIS A 287 6.26 -2.94 -16.23
N ARG A 288 5.65 -1.91 -15.62
CA ARG A 288 4.23 -1.85 -15.30
C ARG A 288 3.41 -1.31 -16.46
N HIS A 289 2.26 -1.96 -16.67
CA HIS A 289 1.21 -1.56 -17.58
C HIS A 289 -0.07 -1.45 -16.76
N GLU A 290 -0.52 -0.23 -16.48
CA GLU A 290 -1.74 0.00 -15.71
C GLU A 290 -2.96 -0.06 -16.62
N PRO A 291 -4.08 -0.62 -16.17
CA PRO A 291 -5.33 -0.54 -16.90
C PRO A 291 -5.73 0.92 -17.18
N PRO A 292 -6.26 1.20 -18.39
CA PRO A 292 -6.95 2.45 -18.64
C PRO A 292 -8.09 2.64 -17.63
N VAL A 293 -8.35 3.89 -17.27
CA VAL A 293 -9.51 4.29 -16.46
C VAL A 293 -10.22 5.45 -17.17
N THR A 294 -11.43 5.80 -16.75
CA THR A 294 -12.12 6.98 -17.29
C THR A 294 -11.25 8.25 -17.16
N ASP A 295 -11.34 9.11 -18.16
CA ASP A 295 -10.70 10.43 -18.12
C ASP A 295 -11.50 11.49 -17.36
N GLN A 296 -12.75 11.19 -16.96
CA GLN A 296 -13.61 12.07 -16.17
C GLN A 296 -12.89 12.71 -14.98
N SER A 297 -13.18 13.99 -14.74
CA SER A 297 -12.64 14.72 -13.60
C SER A 297 -13.10 14.10 -12.28
N ILE A 298 -12.24 14.22 -11.27
CA ILE A 298 -12.61 13.91 -9.88
C ILE A 298 -13.05 15.22 -9.26
N ASP A 299 -14.36 15.44 -9.17
CA ASP A 299 -14.89 16.72 -8.73
C ASP A 299 -14.68 16.89 -7.22
N ILE A 300 -14.24 18.08 -6.83
CA ILE A 300 -14.07 18.44 -5.41
C ILE A 300 -15.40 19.03 -4.94
N VAL A 301 -16.09 18.30 -4.06
CA VAL A 301 -17.38 18.70 -3.48
C VAL A 301 -17.17 19.65 -2.31
N TYR A 302 -16.15 19.38 -1.49
CA TYR A 302 -15.78 20.22 -0.36
C TYR A 302 -14.28 20.12 -0.09
N GLN A 303 -13.68 21.23 0.32
CA GLN A 303 -12.27 21.28 0.70
C GLN A 303 -12.05 22.30 1.81
N ASP A 304 -11.40 21.87 2.89
CA ASP A 304 -10.80 22.76 3.90
C ASP A 304 -9.32 22.42 4.13
N GLU A 305 -8.72 22.92 5.20
CA GLU A 305 -7.32 22.69 5.55
C GLU A 305 -6.98 21.20 5.77
N ARG A 306 -7.93 20.39 6.26
CA ARG A 306 -7.70 19.01 6.74
C ARG A 306 -8.51 17.94 6.00
N LEU A 307 -9.62 18.30 5.39
CA LEU A 307 -10.56 17.40 4.73
C LEU A 307 -10.74 17.80 3.25
N LEU A 308 -10.80 16.78 2.42
CA LEU A 308 -11.15 16.85 1.01
C LEU A 308 -12.28 15.84 0.77
N VAL A 309 -13.40 16.31 0.26
CA VAL A 309 -14.54 15.48 -0.15
C VAL A 309 -14.63 15.55 -1.66
N VAL A 310 -14.59 14.38 -2.30
CA VAL A 310 -14.61 14.28 -3.77
C VAL A 310 -15.77 13.43 -4.25
N ASN A 311 -16.29 13.73 -5.43
CA ASN A 311 -17.14 12.85 -6.20
C ASN A 311 -16.25 11.99 -7.12
N LYS A 312 -16.07 10.73 -6.74
CA LYS A 312 -15.24 9.79 -7.48
C LYS A 312 -16.04 9.25 -8.68
N PRO A 313 -15.55 9.38 -9.93
CA PRO A 313 -16.18 8.72 -11.07
C PRO A 313 -15.98 7.20 -11.00
N SER A 314 -16.77 6.44 -11.75
CA SER A 314 -16.57 4.98 -11.87
C SER A 314 -15.23 4.65 -12.53
N SER A 315 -14.80 3.38 -12.52
CA SER A 315 -13.56 2.82 -13.08
C SER A 315 -12.22 3.16 -12.39
N ILE A 316 -12.15 4.17 -11.51
CA ILE A 316 -10.88 4.55 -10.86
C ILE A 316 -10.68 3.80 -9.53
N GLN A 317 -9.51 3.20 -9.29
CA GLN A 317 -9.19 2.65 -7.98
C GLN A 317 -8.86 3.76 -6.97
N VAL A 318 -9.29 3.62 -5.71
CA VAL A 318 -9.02 4.64 -4.68
C VAL A 318 -7.53 4.88 -4.43
N HIS A 319 -6.78 3.82 -4.10
CA HIS A 319 -5.38 3.89 -3.65
C HIS A 319 -4.53 2.84 -4.37
N PRO A 320 -3.20 3.02 -4.44
CA PRO A 320 -2.31 2.06 -5.07
C PRO A 320 -2.49 0.64 -4.53
N GLY A 321 -2.71 -0.31 -5.44
CA GLY A 321 -2.98 -1.70 -5.12
C GLY A 321 -3.21 -2.50 -6.39
N GLY A 322 -2.83 -3.79 -6.37
CA GLY A 322 -2.92 -4.64 -7.54
C GLY A 322 -2.29 -3.98 -8.78
N ARG A 323 -3.08 -3.85 -9.84
CA ARG A 323 -2.65 -3.34 -11.14
C ARG A 323 -2.58 -1.82 -11.24
N PHE A 324 -3.07 -1.08 -10.25
CA PHE A 324 -3.12 0.38 -10.28
C PHE A 324 -2.13 1.00 -9.28
N ARG A 325 -1.48 2.09 -9.69
CA ARG A 325 -0.62 2.93 -8.85
C ARG A 325 -0.78 4.39 -9.23
N HIS A 326 -0.54 4.74 -10.49
CA HIS A 326 -0.75 6.08 -11.03
C HIS A 326 -2.22 6.31 -11.40
N ASN A 327 -2.95 5.33 -11.93
CA ASN A 327 -4.38 5.42 -12.18
C ASN A 327 -5.20 5.17 -10.90
N THR A 328 -4.97 6.01 -9.89
CA THR A 328 -5.70 5.97 -8.62
C THR A 328 -6.18 7.35 -8.21
N VAL A 329 -7.31 7.44 -7.48
CA VAL A 329 -7.88 8.69 -6.98
C VAL A 329 -6.81 9.51 -6.25
N LEU A 330 -6.06 8.88 -5.34
CA LEU A 330 -5.01 9.57 -4.59
C LEU A 330 -3.91 10.11 -5.50
N HIS A 331 -3.43 9.32 -6.46
CA HIS A 331 -2.32 9.75 -7.31
C HIS A 331 -2.75 10.85 -8.30
N ILE A 332 -3.94 10.71 -8.89
CA ILE A 332 -4.52 11.71 -9.79
C ILE A 332 -4.70 13.04 -9.05
N LEU A 333 -5.34 13.02 -7.86
CA LEU A 333 -5.54 14.24 -7.07
C LEU A 333 -4.22 14.90 -6.66
N ARG A 334 -3.23 14.13 -6.21
CA ARG A 334 -1.89 14.66 -5.87
C ARG A 334 -1.21 15.30 -7.08
N LYS A 335 -1.24 14.65 -8.25
CA LYS A 335 -0.59 15.16 -9.45
C LYS A 335 -1.31 16.39 -10.02
N GLN A 336 -2.65 16.39 -10.03
CA GLN A 336 -3.46 17.46 -10.63
C GLN A 336 -3.54 18.70 -9.75
N TYR A 337 -3.64 18.53 -8.42
CA TYR A 337 -3.87 19.64 -7.48
C TYR A 337 -2.69 19.89 -6.54
N GLY A 338 -1.57 19.17 -6.69
CA GLY A 338 -0.36 19.42 -5.90
C GLY A 338 -0.43 19.01 -4.43
N PHE A 339 -1.36 18.13 -4.04
CA PHE A 339 -1.43 17.65 -2.65
C PHE A 339 -0.19 16.80 -2.29
N ASP A 340 0.43 17.06 -1.14
CA ASP A 340 1.59 16.27 -0.68
C ASP A 340 1.18 14.85 -0.28
N ARG A 341 0.33 14.73 0.75
CA ARG A 341 -0.16 13.45 1.29
C ARG A 341 -1.67 13.45 1.44
N LEU A 342 -2.27 12.32 1.08
CA LEU A 342 -3.70 12.09 1.18
C LEU A 342 -3.96 10.78 1.91
N PHE A 343 -4.94 10.80 2.81
CA PHE A 343 -5.31 9.70 3.70
C PHE A 343 -6.80 9.39 3.48
N PRO A 344 -7.13 8.40 2.61
CA PRO A 344 -8.53 8.06 2.36
C PRO A 344 -9.17 7.51 3.63
N SER A 345 -10.29 8.10 4.04
CA SER A 345 -11.00 7.74 5.27
C SER A 345 -12.06 6.66 5.02
N ASN A 346 -12.67 6.67 3.83
CA ASN A 346 -13.46 5.56 3.29
C ASN A 346 -12.83 5.05 1.98
N ARG A 347 -13.36 3.93 1.48
CA ARG A 347 -13.01 3.39 0.15
C ARG A 347 -14.31 3.03 -0.58
N LEU A 348 -14.33 3.34 -1.87
CA LEU A 348 -15.33 2.82 -2.81
C LEU A 348 -14.68 1.76 -3.69
N ASP A 349 -15.47 0.79 -4.14
CA ASP A 349 -15.02 -0.19 -5.14
C ASP A 349 -14.65 0.54 -6.44
N ILE A 350 -13.85 -0.10 -7.30
CA ILE A 350 -13.36 0.50 -8.55
C ILE A 350 -14.52 1.02 -9.40
N MET A 351 -15.56 0.21 -9.58
CA MET A 351 -16.73 0.57 -10.41
C MET A 351 -17.79 1.39 -9.66
N THR A 352 -17.66 1.57 -8.34
CA THR A 352 -18.60 2.39 -7.58
C THR A 352 -18.24 3.86 -7.71
N SER A 353 -19.24 4.69 -7.99
CA SER A 353 -19.13 6.14 -8.10
C SER A 353 -19.59 6.84 -6.82
N GLY A 354 -19.32 8.14 -6.68
CA GLY A 354 -19.89 8.99 -5.63
C GLY A 354 -18.89 9.48 -4.59
N LEU A 355 -19.43 9.95 -3.46
CA LEU A 355 -18.70 10.63 -2.41
C LEU A 355 -17.60 9.79 -1.77
N MET A 356 -16.45 10.45 -1.60
CA MET A 356 -15.32 9.93 -0.87
C MET A 356 -14.67 11.03 -0.03
N MET A 357 -14.41 10.71 1.24
CA MET A 357 -13.72 11.60 2.18
C MET A 357 -12.24 11.20 2.29
N ILE A 358 -11.39 12.19 2.10
CA ILE A 358 -9.94 12.07 2.07
C ILE A 358 -9.36 13.13 3.02
N CYS A 359 -8.66 12.70 4.06
CA CYS A 359 -7.99 13.63 4.96
C CYS A 359 -6.60 13.99 4.42
N LYS A 360 -6.12 15.20 4.74
CA LYS A 360 -4.79 15.71 4.37
C LYS A 360 -3.73 15.37 5.42
N ASP A 361 -4.16 14.98 6.62
CA ASP A 361 -3.28 14.58 7.72
C ASP A 361 -3.77 13.27 8.40
N PRO A 362 -2.86 12.52 9.05
CA PRO A 362 -3.19 11.24 9.66
C PRO A 362 -3.99 11.34 10.97
N LEU A 363 -3.95 12.47 11.68
CA LEU A 363 -4.70 12.65 12.93
C LEU A 363 -6.19 12.77 12.62
N THR A 364 -6.55 13.63 11.67
CA THR A 364 -7.92 13.79 11.18
C THR A 364 -8.44 12.50 10.57
N ALA A 365 -7.62 11.77 9.79
CA ALA A 365 -8.00 10.47 9.26
C ALA A 365 -8.35 9.44 10.35
N ASN A 366 -7.61 9.45 11.48
CA ASN A 366 -7.88 8.55 12.59
C ASN A 366 -9.17 8.94 13.34
N GLN A 367 -9.38 10.24 13.56
CA GLN A 367 -10.61 10.77 14.18
C GLN A 367 -11.84 10.42 13.33
N LEU A 368 -11.81 10.72 12.04
CA LEU A 368 -12.91 10.40 11.13
C LEU A 368 -13.14 8.89 11.04
N GLY A 369 -12.05 8.10 11.06
CA GLY A 369 -12.12 6.65 11.14
C GLY A 369 -12.75 6.13 12.45
N LEU A 370 -12.57 6.82 13.58
CA LEU A 370 -13.25 6.49 14.84
C LEU A 370 -14.75 6.75 14.71
N GLN A 371 -15.15 7.92 14.19
CA GLN A 371 -16.55 8.28 13.96
C GLN A 371 -17.27 7.27 13.05
N MET A 372 -16.60 6.79 11.99
CA MET A 372 -17.15 5.72 11.15
C MET A 372 -17.33 4.39 11.90
N ARG A 373 -16.46 4.07 12.86
CA ARG A 373 -16.54 2.84 13.66
C ARG A 373 -17.60 2.92 14.74
N SER A 374 -17.78 4.09 15.36
CA SER A 374 -18.83 4.37 16.34
C SER A 374 -20.20 4.63 15.70
N ARG A 375 -20.28 4.61 14.35
CA ARG A 375 -21.52 4.84 13.58
C ARG A 375 -22.09 6.25 13.74
N GLU A 376 -21.22 7.22 14.01
CA GLU A 376 -21.57 8.64 14.05
C GLU A 376 -21.71 9.26 12.64
N ILE A 377 -21.34 8.51 11.60
CA ILE A 377 -21.43 8.93 10.21
C ILE A 377 -22.44 8.03 9.50
N GLU A 378 -23.55 8.63 9.11
CA GLU A 378 -24.55 8.01 8.25
C GLU A 378 -24.07 8.07 6.80
N LYS A 379 -24.28 6.97 6.08
CA LYS A 379 -23.93 6.87 4.67
C LYS A 379 -25.17 6.47 3.88
N GLU A 380 -25.45 7.20 2.83
CA GLU A 380 -26.55 6.95 1.91
C GLU A 380 -26.01 6.69 0.52
N TYR A 381 -26.50 5.62 -0.08
CA TYR A 381 -26.19 5.22 -1.45
C TYR A 381 -27.48 5.09 -2.24
N LEU A 382 -27.37 5.27 -3.55
CA LEU A 382 -28.41 4.93 -4.51
C LEU A 382 -27.94 3.74 -5.35
N CYS A 383 -28.84 2.84 -5.70
CA CYS A 383 -28.56 1.77 -6.66
C CYS A 383 -29.79 1.40 -7.47
N ARG A 384 -29.57 0.90 -8.69
CA ARG A 384 -30.62 0.34 -9.54
C ARG A 384 -30.54 -1.18 -9.54
N VAL A 385 -31.62 -1.83 -9.14
CA VAL A 385 -31.68 -3.29 -8.93
C VAL A 385 -32.65 -3.94 -9.89
N SER A 386 -32.37 -5.19 -10.25
CA SER A 386 -33.28 -6.00 -11.09
C SER A 386 -34.54 -6.39 -10.31
N GLY A 387 -35.70 -6.27 -10.95
CA GLY A 387 -36.99 -6.67 -10.41
C GLY A 387 -37.65 -5.62 -9.52
N GLU A 388 -38.88 -5.92 -9.09
CA GLU A 388 -39.67 -5.06 -8.21
C GLU A 388 -39.23 -5.21 -6.75
N PHE A 389 -38.31 -4.35 -6.31
CA PHE A 389 -37.92 -4.31 -4.90
C PHE A 389 -39.13 -4.00 -3.97
N PRO A 390 -39.22 -4.59 -2.77
CA PRO A 390 -40.35 -4.37 -1.86
C PRO A 390 -40.65 -2.89 -1.59
N LYS A 391 -41.94 -2.55 -1.50
CA LYS A 391 -42.38 -1.16 -1.21
C LYS A 391 -42.03 -0.70 0.19
N GLN A 392 -42.04 -1.62 1.16
CA GLN A 392 -41.70 -1.33 2.55
C GLN A 392 -40.19 -1.37 2.77
N PRO A 393 -39.65 -0.61 3.76
CA PRO A 393 -38.24 -0.68 4.11
C PRO A 393 -37.82 -2.12 4.49
N VAL A 394 -36.68 -2.56 3.98
CA VAL A 394 -36.13 -3.90 4.22
C VAL A 394 -34.80 -3.77 4.96
N LEU A 395 -34.72 -4.32 6.16
CA LEU A 395 -33.47 -4.43 6.92
C LEU A 395 -32.81 -5.79 6.65
N CYS A 396 -31.68 -5.79 5.94
CA CYS A 396 -30.89 -7.00 5.73
C CYS A 396 -29.81 -7.13 6.82
N GLN A 397 -29.91 -8.17 7.66
CA GLN A 397 -28.93 -8.48 8.69
C GLN A 397 -28.22 -9.80 8.41
N ALA A 398 -27.38 -9.80 7.37
CA ALA A 398 -26.65 -10.99 6.93
C ALA A 398 -25.13 -10.79 7.09
N PRO A 399 -24.42 -11.67 7.81
CA PRO A 399 -22.96 -11.57 7.99
C PRO A 399 -22.21 -11.90 6.69
N ILE A 400 -21.14 -11.15 6.40
CA ILE A 400 -20.38 -11.27 5.14
C ILE A 400 -18.97 -11.81 5.40
N LYS A 401 -18.55 -12.80 4.62
CA LYS A 401 -17.20 -13.38 4.60
C LYS A 401 -16.54 -13.17 3.24
N THR A 402 -15.23 -12.96 3.24
CA THR A 402 -14.43 -13.04 2.01
C THR A 402 -14.19 -14.51 1.72
N LEU A 403 -14.76 -15.01 0.63
CA LEU A 403 -14.72 -16.42 0.24
C LEU A 403 -13.53 -16.72 -0.67
N SER A 404 -13.15 -15.76 -1.54
CA SER A 404 -11.92 -15.84 -2.32
C SER A 404 -11.28 -14.48 -2.48
N TYR A 405 -10.00 -14.38 -2.14
CA TYR A 405 -9.21 -13.17 -2.42
C TYR A 405 -8.77 -13.09 -3.88
N ALA A 406 -8.68 -14.22 -4.59
CA ALA A 406 -8.22 -14.27 -5.98
C ALA A 406 -9.22 -13.58 -6.92
N VAL A 407 -10.50 -13.93 -6.79
CA VAL A 407 -11.59 -13.33 -7.58
C VAL A 407 -12.36 -12.24 -6.82
N SER A 408 -11.86 -11.83 -5.65
CA SER A 408 -12.51 -10.85 -4.76
C SER A 408 -13.98 -11.18 -4.42
N LEU A 409 -14.31 -12.48 -4.35
CA LEU A 409 -15.66 -12.96 -4.01
C LEU A 409 -15.91 -12.80 -2.50
N ASN A 410 -16.87 -11.96 -2.18
CA ASN A 410 -17.44 -11.81 -0.84
C ASN A 410 -18.90 -12.22 -0.89
N TYR A 411 -19.40 -12.96 0.10
CA TYR A 411 -20.82 -13.31 0.16
C TYR A 411 -21.29 -13.56 1.60
N VAL A 412 -22.61 -13.76 1.75
CA VAL A 412 -23.21 -14.11 3.03
C VAL A 412 -22.75 -15.49 3.48
N HIS A 413 -22.29 -15.58 4.72
CA HIS A 413 -21.75 -16.80 5.32
C HIS A 413 -21.89 -16.76 6.85
N PRO A 414 -22.22 -17.88 7.53
CA PRO A 414 -22.41 -17.92 8.99
C PRO A 414 -21.22 -17.39 9.80
N GLU A 415 -20.00 -17.78 9.43
CA GLU A 415 -18.75 -17.26 10.02
C GLU A 415 -18.33 -15.86 9.51
N GLY A 416 -19.22 -15.16 8.81
CA GLY A 416 -18.98 -13.83 8.30
C GLY A 416 -18.94 -12.79 9.41
N LYS A 417 -18.43 -11.60 9.09
CA LYS A 417 -18.48 -10.47 10.00
C LYS A 417 -19.90 -9.88 9.98
N PRO A 418 -20.48 -9.52 11.14
CA PRO A 418 -21.77 -8.87 11.18
C PRO A 418 -21.82 -7.63 10.28
N SER A 419 -22.92 -7.53 9.54
CA SER A 419 -23.21 -6.46 8.60
C SER A 419 -24.72 -6.24 8.52
N SER A 420 -25.15 -4.98 8.55
CA SER A 420 -26.54 -4.60 8.36
C SER A 420 -26.67 -3.43 7.38
N THR A 421 -27.69 -3.50 6.53
CA THR A 421 -28.02 -2.46 5.55
C THR A 421 -29.53 -2.30 5.49
N LEU A 422 -30.01 -1.06 5.60
CA LEU A 422 -31.41 -0.70 5.38
C LEU A 422 -31.61 -0.31 3.92
N PHE A 423 -32.64 -0.88 3.28
CA PHE A 423 -33.00 -0.62 1.89
C PHE A 423 -34.41 -0.05 1.80
N GLU A 424 -34.58 0.98 0.98
CA GLU A 424 -35.88 1.62 0.74
C GLU A 424 -36.06 1.82 -0.77
N ARG A 425 -37.14 1.30 -1.35
CA ARG A 425 -37.45 1.57 -2.76
C ARG A 425 -37.87 3.03 -2.93
N ILE A 426 -37.29 3.69 -3.92
CA ILE A 426 -37.66 5.04 -4.37
C ILE A 426 -38.66 4.95 -5.52
N SER A 427 -38.36 4.15 -6.54
CA SER A 427 -39.21 3.99 -7.73
C SER A 427 -39.07 2.59 -8.33
N TYR A 428 -40.01 2.23 -9.20
CA TYR A 428 -40.01 1.01 -10.00
C TYR A 428 -40.55 1.35 -11.40
N ASP A 429 -39.87 0.93 -12.45
CA ASP A 429 -40.18 1.27 -13.85
C ASP A 429 -40.83 0.11 -14.63
N GLY A 430 -41.20 -0.98 -13.97
CA GLY A 430 -41.70 -2.21 -14.60
C GLY A 430 -40.64 -3.30 -14.82
N ALA A 431 -39.34 -2.97 -14.73
CA ALA A 431 -38.25 -3.94 -14.88
C ALA A 431 -37.21 -3.87 -13.74
N THR A 432 -36.93 -2.66 -13.26
CA THR A 432 -35.90 -2.36 -12.27
C THR A 432 -36.42 -1.37 -11.23
N SER A 433 -35.86 -1.45 -10.02
CA SER A 433 -36.16 -0.51 -8.94
C SER A 433 -34.97 0.38 -8.63
N LEU A 434 -35.22 1.67 -8.41
CA LEU A 434 -34.25 2.56 -7.77
C LEU A 434 -34.39 2.40 -6.25
N VAL A 435 -33.28 2.14 -5.57
CA VAL A 435 -33.25 1.81 -4.14
C VAL A 435 -32.25 2.72 -3.42
N ARG A 436 -32.70 3.29 -2.30
CA ARG A 436 -31.85 3.95 -1.31
C ARG A 436 -31.27 2.91 -0.36
N CYS A 437 -29.97 2.96 -0.11
CA CYS A 437 -29.25 2.01 0.73
C CYS A 437 -28.52 2.75 1.86
N LYS A 438 -28.76 2.37 3.11
CA LYS A 438 -28.09 2.91 4.30
C LYS A 438 -27.30 1.81 5.03
N PRO A 439 -26.02 1.58 4.68
CA PRO A 439 -25.20 0.58 5.34
C PRO A 439 -24.69 1.07 6.71
N MET A 440 -25.00 0.32 7.77
CA MET A 440 -24.57 0.59 9.15
C MET A 440 -23.10 0.21 9.41
N ASN A 441 -22.51 -0.54 8.48
CA ASN A 441 -21.12 -1.00 8.52
C ASN A 441 -20.44 -0.71 7.17
N GLY A 442 -19.18 -1.11 7.02
CA GLY A 442 -18.41 -0.92 5.78
C GLY A 442 -17.63 -2.18 5.40
N ARG A 443 -18.34 -3.27 5.08
CA ARG A 443 -17.70 -4.47 4.51
C ARG A 443 -17.51 -4.32 3.01
N THR A 444 -16.49 -4.98 2.45
CA THR A 444 -16.25 -5.03 1.00
C THR A 444 -17.49 -5.59 0.30
N HIS A 445 -17.95 -4.93 -0.76
CA HIS A 445 -19.14 -5.29 -1.54
C HIS A 445 -20.46 -5.38 -0.74
N GLN A 446 -20.55 -4.81 0.47
CA GLN A 446 -21.69 -5.05 1.38
C GLN A 446 -23.07 -4.85 0.75
N ILE A 447 -23.29 -3.70 0.10
CA ILE A 447 -24.58 -3.38 -0.55
C ILE A 447 -24.88 -4.39 -1.66
N ARG A 448 -23.90 -4.66 -2.53
CA ARG A 448 -24.00 -5.58 -3.67
C ARG A 448 -24.38 -6.99 -3.23
N VAL A 449 -23.69 -7.49 -2.20
CA VAL A 449 -23.92 -8.83 -1.62
C VAL A 449 -25.27 -8.92 -0.94
N HIS A 450 -25.67 -7.93 -0.13
CA HIS A 450 -26.96 -7.93 0.53
C HIS A 450 -28.12 -7.89 -0.47
N LEU A 451 -28.02 -7.06 -1.51
CA LEU A 451 -29.00 -6.98 -2.58
C LEU A 451 -29.13 -8.31 -3.35
N ARG A 452 -28.00 -8.95 -3.69
CA ARG A 452 -28.02 -10.29 -4.28
C ARG A 452 -28.63 -11.33 -3.34
N TYR A 453 -28.25 -11.30 -2.07
CA TYR A 453 -28.79 -12.20 -1.06
C TYR A 453 -30.31 -12.02 -0.89
N LEU A 454 -30.83 -10.80 -1.01
CA LEU A 454 -32.28 -10.55 -0.99
C LEU A 454 -32.99 -10.97 -2.28
N GLY A 455 -32.26 -11.33 -3.34
CA GLY A 455 -32.82 -11.69 -4.65
C GLY A 455 -32.99 -10.52 -5.62
N TYR A 456 -32.46 -9.34 -5.29
CA TYR A 456 -32.56 -8.11 -6.09
C TYR A 456 -31.16 -7.54 -6.37
N PRO A 457 -30.29 -8.25 -7.10
CA PRO A 457 -28.95 -7.76 -7.39
C PRO A 457 -28.97 -6.44 -8.17
N ILE A 458 -27.89 -5.68 -8.07
CA ILE A 458 -27.69 -4.50 -8.90
C ILE A 458 -27.69 -4.92 -10.37
N ALA A 459 -28.46 -4.22 -11.19
CA ALA A 459 -28.89 -4.70 -12.51
C ALA A 459 -27.72 -5.02 -13.45
N ASN A 460 -26.64 -4.24 -13.38
CA ASN A 460 -25.44 -4.42 -14.19
C ASN A 460 -24.21 -4.85 -13.38
N ASP A 461 -24.40 -5.53 -12.25
CA ASP A 461 -23.27 -6.01 -11.44
C ASP A 461 -22.56 -7.20 -12.12
N PRO A 462 -21.27 -7.06 -12.48
CA PRO A 462 -20.55 -8.12 -13.19
C PRO A 462 -20.18 -9.32 -12.31
N ILE A 463 -20.36 -9.21 -10.98
CA ILE A 463 -20.05 -10.29 -10.04
C ILE A 463 -21.33 -10.92 -9.51
N TYR A 464 -22.31 -10.09 -9.16
CA TYR A 464 -23.51 -10.52 -8.42
C TYR A 464 -24.80 -10.43 -9.23
N GLY A 465 -24.76 -9.96 -10.48
CA GLY A 465 -25.91 -9.82 -11.36
C GLY A 465 -26.50 -11.16 -11.82
N PHE A 466 -27.65 -11.10 -12.50
CA PHE A 466 -28.29 -12.30 -13.06
C PHE A 466 -27.68 -12.80 -14.36
N CYS A 467 -26.91 -11.98 -15.07
CA CYS A 467 -26.33 -12.34 -16.37
C CYS A 467 -24.93 -12.97 -16.27
N THR A 468 -24.49 -13.38 -15.08
CA THR A 468 -23.17 -14.00 -14.89
C THR A 468 -23.25 -15.52 -15.07
N ALA A 469 -22.16 -16.15 -15.53
CA ALA A 469 -22.13 -17.60 -15.76
C ALA A 469 -22.33 -18.46 -14.49
N TRP A 470 -22.26 -17.84 -13.30
CA TRP A 470 -22.41 -18.50 -12.00
C TRP A 470 -23.64 -18.01 -11.23
N SER A 471 -24.55 -17.25 -11.85
CA SER A 471 -25.74 -16.70 -11.21
C SER A 471 -26.57 -17.77 -10.51
N ASP A 472 -26.78 -18.90 -11.15
CA ASP A 472 -27.68 -19.97 -10.69
C ASP A 472 -27.15 -20.68 -9.44
N GLN A 473 -25.84 -20.58 -9.22
CA GLN A 473 -25.15 -21.13 -8.06
C GLN A 473 -25.30 -20.21 -6.83
N ILE A 474 -25.61 -18.93 -7.02
CA ILE A 474 -25.80 -17.95 -5.95
C ILE A 474 -27.31 -17.76 -5.68
N LYS A 475 -27.88 -18.60 -4.82
CA LYS A 475 -29.31 -18.55 -4.50
C LYS A 475 -29.67 -17.42 -3.50
N PRO A 476 -30.82 -16.75 -3.68
CA PRO A 476 -31.33 -15.80 -2.69
C PRO A 476 -31.54 -16.46 -1.33
N GLN A 477 -31.34 -15.69 -0.27
CA GLN A 477 -31.54 -16.03 1.13
C GLN A 477 -30.74 -17.23 1.66
N GLN A 478 -29.84 -17.80 0.85
CA GLN A 478 -28.99 -18.92 1.23
C GLN A 478 -27.54 -18.45 1.41
N PRO A 479 -26.85 -18.88 2.49
CA PRO A 479 -25.42 -18.67 2.61
C PRO A 479 -24.68 -19.49 1.55
N LEU A 480 -23.52 -19.01 1.13
CA LEU A 480 -22.68 -19.72 0.17
C LEU A 480 -21.54 -20.44 0.91
N ILE A 481 -21.68 -21.75 1.09
CA ILE A 481 -20.73 -22.59 1.84
C ILE A 481 -19.76 -23.25 0.85
N GLU A 482 -20.29 -23.97 -0.14
CA GLU A 482 -19.49 -24.56 -1.22
C GLU A 482 -19.26 -23.50 -2.30
N THR A 483 -17.99 -23.17 -2.52
CA THR A 483 -17.58 -22.01 -3.34
C THR A 483 -16.63 -22.38 -4.46
N GLN A 484 -16.12 -23.61 -4.47
CA GLN A 484 -15.05 -24.02 -5.37
C GLN A 484 -15.48 -23.91 -6.84
N ASP A 485 -16.67 -24.41 -7.18
CA ASP A 485 -17.18 -24.39 -8.55
C ASP A 485 -17.47 -22.97 -9.05
N ILE A 486 -18.02 -22.12 -8.19
CA ILE A 486 -18.22 -20.69 -8.50
C ILE A 486 -16.87 -20.03 -8.76
N ILE A 487 -15.89 -20.25 -7.89
CA ILE A 487 -14.55 -19.66 -8.03
C ILE A 487 -13.90 -20.13 -9.33
N HIS A 488 -13.98 -21.43 -9.65
CA HIS A 488 -13.44 -22.00 -10.89
C HIS A 488 -14.14 -21.39 -12.12
N THR A 489 -15.46 -21.30 -12.11
CA THR A 489 -16.24 -20.69 -13.20
C THR A 489 -15.88 -19.23 -13.37
N MET A 490 -15.76 -18.46 -12.27
CA MET A 490 -15.33 -17.06 -12.29
C MET A 490 -13.94 -16.90 -12.87
N ILE A 491 -12.98 -17.78 -12.53
CA ILE A 491 -11.63 -17.75 -13.09
C ILE A 491 -11.65 -18.07 -14.58
N ALA A 492 -12.38 -19.11 -14.98
CA ALA A 492 -12.44 -19.58 -16.38
C ALA A 492 -13.11 -18.58 -17.32
N THR A 493 -14.04 -17.78 -16.82
CA THR A 493 -14.80 -16.79 -17.60
C THR A 493 -14.35 -15.35 -17.38
N ALA A 494 -13.46 -15.10 -16.41
CA ALA A 494 -12.84 -13.80 -16.27
C ALA A 494 -12.08 -13.48 -17.57
N PRO A 495 -12.21 -12.26 -18.11
CA PRO A 495 -11.43 -11.84 -19.26
C PRO A 495 -9.95 -12.03 -18.92
N TYR A 496 -9.27 -12.92 -19.66
CA TYR A 496 -7.91 -13.42 -19.40
C TYR A 496 -7.09 -12.43 -18.58
N ASP A 497 -7.01 -12.69 -17.28
CA ASP A 497 -6.21 -11.85 -16.42
C ASP A 497 -4.75 -12.04 -16.86
N TYR A 498 -3.95 -10.98 -16.79
CA TYR A 498 -2.52 -11.03 -17.15
C TYR A 498 -1.69 -12.01 -16.29
N MET A 499 -2.37 -12.70 -15.37
CA MET A 499 -1.90 -13.75 -14.48
C MET A 499 -1.52 -15.00 -15.29
N ASP A 500 -2.34 -15.36 -16.27
CA ASP A 500 -1.97 -16.37 -17.27
C ASP A 500 -1.29 -15.61 -18.40
N ASP A 501 0.05 -15.55 -18.37
CA ASP A 501 0.84 -15.14 -19.52
C ASP A 501 0.83 -16.31 -20.49
N PRO A 502 0.04 -16.27 -21.59
CA PRO A 502 0.13 -17.30 -22.60
C PRO A 502 1.42 -17.06 -23.38
N PHE A 503 2.57 -17.32 -22.77
CA PHE A 503 3.90 -17.15 -23.38
C PHE A 503 3.97 -17.86 -24.74
N ASN A 504 3.19 -18.94 -24.89
CA ASN A 504 3.08 -19.76 -26.08
C ASN A 504 2.05 -19.26 -27.11
N GLN A 505 1.20 -18.27 -26.79
CA GLN A 505 0.31 -17.64 -27.78
C GLN A 505 1.10 -16.57 -28.55
N THR A 506 1.30 -16.83 -29.84
CA THR A 506 2.11 -16.02 -30.76
C THR A 506 1.36 -14.82 -31.34
N GLY A 507 0.03 -14.81 -31.27
CA GLY A 507 -0.82 -13.77 -31.89
C GLY A 507 -1.12 -12.53 -31.07
N LEU A 508 -0.74 -12.47 -29.78
CA LEU A 508 -1.06 -11.32 -28.92
C LEU A 508 -0.01 -10.21 -29.05
N PRO A 509 -0.42 -8.92 -29.10
CA PRO A 509 0.53 -7.81 -29.09
C PRO A 509 1.32 -7.85 -27.79
N ARG A 510 2.65 -7.79 -27.86
CA ARG A 510 3.55 -7.85 -26.69
C ARG A 510 4.29 -6.55 -26.50
N CYS A 511 4.54 -6.20 -25.24
CA CYS A 511 5.40 -5.09 -24.91
C CYS A 511 6.82 -5.35 -25.41
N GLN A 512 7.39 -4.47 -26.22
CA GLN A 512 8.74 -4.64 -26.76
C GLN A 512 9.82 -4.76 -25.67
N ILE A 513 9.60 -4.12 -24.52
CA ILE A 513 10.54 -4.11 -23.39
C ILE A 513 10.45 -5.40 -22.56
N CYS A 514 9.25 -5.71 -22.04
CA CYS A 514 9.08 -6.83 -21.10
C CYS A 514 8.55 -8.11 -21.72
N GLN A 515 8.08 -8.08 -22.97
CA GLN A 515 7.46 -9.18 -23.72
C GLN A 515 6.18 -9.74 -23.07
N VAL A 516 5.69 -9.08 -22.02
CA VAL A 516 4.37 -9.32 -21.44
C VAL A 516 3.33 -8.96 -22.50
N PRO A 517 2.32 -9.81 -22.72
CA PRO A 517 1.26 -9.53 -23.66
C PRO A 517 0.46 -8.31 -23.18
N ILE A 518 0.18 -7.38 -24.08
CA ILE A 518 -0.67 -6.20 -23.89
C ILE A 518 -2.09 -6.64 -24.26
N ILE A 519 -2.72 -7.41 -23.38
CA ILE A 519 -4.07 -7.98 -23.57
C ILE A 519 -5.16 -6.95 -23.17
N GLN A 520 -4.79 -5.69 -22.89
CA GLN A 520 -5.75 -4.70 -22.41
C GLN A 520 -6.46 -4.11 -23.62
N THR A 521 -7.64 -4.65 -23.89
CA THR A 521 -8.67 -3.90 -24.58
C THR A 521 -9.09 -2.73 -23.69
N ASP A 522 -9.42 -1.60 -24.32
CA ASP A 522 -10.00 -0.48 -23.61
C ASP A 522 -11.25 -0.97 -22.86
N PRO A 523 -11.37 -0.69 -21.54
CA PRO A 523 -12.49 -1.18 -20.76
C PRO A 523 -13.78 -0.57 -21.29
N ASP A 524 -14.83 -1.38 -21.37
CA ASP A 524 -16.17 -0.86 -21.57
C ASP A 524 -16.48 0.11 -20.40
N PRO A 525 -16.92 1.35 -20.65
CA PRO A 525 -17.24 2.35 -19.62
C PRO A 525 -18.44 1.99 -18.74
N GLN A 526 -18.64 0.71 -18.40
CA GLN A 526 -19.72 0.26 -17.54
C GLN A 526 -19.52 0.77 -16.11
N GLN A 527 -20.29 1.80 -15.78
CA GLN A 527 -20.48 2.25 -14.42
C GLN A 527 -21.41 1.27 -13.69
N LEU A 528 -20.96 0.68 -12.58
CA LEU A 528 -21.87 -0.03 -11.69
C LEU A 528 -23.00 0.91 -11.28
N MET A 529 -24.25 0.48 -11.37
CA MET A 529 -25.43 1.22 -10.93
C MET A 529 -25.52 1.28 -9.40
N LEU A 530 -24.47 1.83 -8.78
CA LEU A 530 -24.25 2.05 -7.37
C LEU A 530 -23.48 3.37 -7.20
N HIS A 531 -24.05 4.27 -6.40
CA HIS A 531 -23.53 5.60 -6.18
C HIS A 531 -23.56 5.96 -4.69
N ALA A 532 -22.42 6.40 -4.15
CA ALA A 532 -22.35 6.97 -2.81
C ALA A 532 -22.88 8.40 -2.84
N HIS A 533 -24.14 8.59 -2.47
CA HIS A 533 -24.85 9.83 -2.69
C HIS A 533 -24.59 10.87 -1.60
N ARG A 534 -24.74 10.51 -0.32
CA ARG A 534 -24.70 11.46 0.79
C ARG A 534 -24.03 10.86 2.03
N TYR A 535 -23.15 11.60 2.67
CA TYR A 535 -22.59 11.29 3.99
C TYR A 535 -22.95 12.40 4.98
N THR A 536 -23.46 12.01 6.15
CA THR A 536 -23.91 12.94 7.18
C THR A 536 -23.24 12.59 8.50
N GLY A 537 -22.57 13.56 9.12
CA GLY A 537 -22.08 13.50 10.48
C GLY A 537 -22.95 14.36 11.41
N LYS A 538 -22.45 14.60 12.63
CA LYS A 538 -23.20 15.38 13.64
C LYS A 538 -23.52 16.82 13.21
N ASP A 539 -22.51 17.53 12.68
CA ASP A 539 -22.59 18.97 12.40
C ASP A 539 -22.32 19.28 10.91
N TRP A 540 -22.31 18.26 10.05
CA TRP A 540 -22.00 18.41 8.62
C TRP A 540 -22.75 17.37 7.79
N SER A 541 -23.06 17.74 6.55
CA SER A 541 -23.59 16.83 5.54
C SER A 541 -22.99 17.18 4.19
N PHE A 542 -22.57 16.16 3.44
CA PHE A 542 -22.09 16.29 2.07
C PHE A 542 -22.92 15.40 1.16
N GLU A 543 -23.30 15.92 0.01
CA GLU A 543 -23.99 15.17 -1.04
C GLU A 543 -23.32 15.40 -2.40
N THR A 544 -23.44 14.42 -3.29
CA THR A 544 -23.02 14.61 -4.68
C THR A 544 -23.87 15.68 -5.37
N PRO A 545 -23.28 16.60 -6.12
CA PRO A 545 -24.00 17.71 -6.73
C PRO A 545 -24.98 17.26 -7.83
N ASN A 546 -24.65 16.18 -8.53
CA ASN A 546 -25.47 15.60 -9.58
C ASN A 546 -25.67 14.11 -9.32
N LEU A 547 -26.85 13.60 -9.65
CA LEU A 547 -27.09 12.16 -9.68
C LEU A 547 -26.58 11.54 -10.99
N PRO A 548 -26.15 10.27 -10.98
CA PRO A 548 -25.83 9.56 -12.21
C PRO A 548 -27.05 9.46 -13.14
N THR A 549 -26.82 9.42 -14.46
CA THR A 549 -27.90 9.37 -15.47
C THR A 549 -28.82 8.15 -15.36
N TRP A 550 -28.37 7.07 -14.72
CA TRP A 550 -29.16 5.87 -14.49
C TRP A 550 -30.06 5.96 -13.24
N ALA A 551 -29.83 6.95 -12.35
CA ALA A 551 -30.62 7.17 -11.14
C ALA A 551 -31.71 8.20 -11.43
#